data_AF-A0A9E3R1U8-F1
#
_entry.id   AF-A0A9E3R1U8-F1
#
_cell.length_a   1.000
_cell.length_b   1.000
_cell.length_c   1.000
_cell.angle_alpha   90.00
_cell.angle_beta   90.00
_cell.angle_gamma   90.00
#
_symmetry.space_group_name_H-M   'P 1'
#
loop_
_entity.id
_entity.type
_entity.pdbx_description
1 polymer ?
#
loop_
_entity_poly.entity_id
_entity_poly.type
_entity_poly.pdbx_seq_one_letter_code
_entity_poly.pdbx_strand_id
1 'polypeptide(L)'
;MRALLALLLVTPALAFGWGFDGHRKLASLMQDPLPSNSCLKAWLASKQTFNLQDSACDPDRWRYMSAGANYDPDEWPRHYLEIDWIQPIDSYPRRYEDVVAKVGATNAQRNGRVPWRVEELYAALVEAFRAKDEAKILTQVFIFSHYVTDSFSLLHDTKNFDPGGLHSRWESDMLNSTANLNGLAAAAKGYYGTSGKADPRNNIFDVVRVGNGVLPQLLAVDQTAYLPDGGYDLAVLYSGSKDLTARRWGDALTLLSSMVWSAWAEAGAPELSGFSGSCSRAVPSVDPVLVGFPPPGGFTHPDAGSSSGTGGGSGASGGGAPGGGAAASGGGADASGGGTASSSGGGQGGGTTDAPSGCGCQSGPVAGLFAALALLARRRRS
;
A
#
# COMPACT_ATOMS: atom_id res chain seq x y z
N MET A 1 -3.69 7.97 -49.58
CA MET A 1 -3.37 8.65 -48.32
C MET A 1 -3.73 7.71 -47.19
N ARG A 2 -2.73 7.00 -46.65
CA ARG A 2 -2.91 5.97 -45.61
C ARG A 2 -2.81 6.65 -44.25
N ALA A 3 -3.85 6.50 -43.45
CA ALA A 3 -3.93 7.00 -42.09
C ALA A 3 -2.79 6.42 -41.24
N LEU A 4 -1.92 7.30 -40.73
CA LEU A 4 -1.01 6.98 -39.64
C LEU A 4 -1.81 7.04 -38.33
N LEU A 5 -2.38 5.90 -37.93
CA LEU A 5 -2.78 5.69 -36.55
C LEU A 5 -1.49 5.51 -35.74
N ALA A 6 -1.04 6.60 -35.11
CA ALA A 6 -0.12 6.52 -33.99
C ALA A 6 -0.82 5.74 -32.89
N LEU A 7 -0.38 4.49 -32.69
CA LEU A 7 -0.74 3.68 -31.53
C LEU A 7 -0.12 4.38 -30.30
N LEU A 8 -0.88 5.27 -29.67
CA LEU A 8 -0.59 5.71 -28.31
C LEU A 8 -0.70 4.46 -27.44
N LEU A 9 0.45 3.85 -27.13
CA LEU A 9 0.56 2.92 -26.01
C LEU A 9 0.22 3.74 -24.76
N VAL A 10 -1.05 3.72 -24.38
CA VAL A 10 -1.49 4.10 -23.05
C VAL A 10 -0.93 3.00 -22.14
N THR A 11 0.29 3.21 -21.65
CA THR A 11 0.75 2.52 -20.46
C THR A 11 -0.29 2.78 -19.38
N PRO A 12 -0.84 1.77 -18.69
CA PRO A 12 -1.63 2.01 -17.50
C PRO A 12 -0.75 2.86 -16.57
N ALA A 13 -1.22 4.07 -16.27
CA ALA A 13 -0.55 4.95 -15.33
C ALA A 13 -0.36 4.17 -14.02
N LEU A 14 0.82 4.31 -13.46
CA LEU A 14 1.25 3.63 -12.25
C LEU A 14 0.34 4.09 -11.11
N ALA A 15 -0.74 3.35 -10.84
CA ALA A 15 -1.73 3.71 -9.83
C ALA A 15 -1.27 3.18 -8.48
N PHE A 16 -0.39 3.93 -7.85
CA PHE A 16 -0.04 3.81 -6.44
C PHE A 16 -1.13 4.53 -5.63
N GLY A 17 -1.29 4.21 -4.34
CA GLY A 17 -2.10 5.04 -3.44
C GLY A 17 -1.53 6.45 -3.31
N TRP A 18 -1.41 7.02 -2.11
CA TRP A 18 -0.68 8.29 -1.96
C TRP A 18 0.72 8.16 -2.57
N GLY A 19 0.90 8.55 -3.84
CA GLY A 19 1.99 8.06 -4.69
C GLY A 19 3.31 8.31 -4.02
N PHE A 20 4.35 7.52 -4.28
CA PHE A 20 5.47 7.28 -3.35
C PHE A 20 5.87 8.39 -2.35
N ASP A 21 5.95 9.65 -2.77
CA ASP A 21 6.18 10.80 -1.89
C ASP A 21 5.14 10.97 -0.77
N GLY A 22 3.85 10.76 -1.06
CA GLY A 22 2.77 10.74 -0.10
C GLY A 22 2.94 9.64 0.96
N HIS A 23 3.15 8.39 0.55
CA HIS A 23 3.43 7.28 1.48
C HIS A 23 4.67 7.53 2.34
N ARG A 24 5.80 7.94 1.74
CA ARG A 24 7.01 8.31 2.50
C ARG A 24 6.71 9.41 3.51
N LYS A 25 5.96 10.43 3.08
CA LYS A 25 5.65 11.58 3.94
C LYS A 25 4.77 11.17 5.11
N LEU A 26 3.70 10.42 4.90
CA LEU A 26 2.83 9.93 5.97
C LEU A 26 3.59 8.99 6.91
N ALA A 27 4.41 8.07 6.37
CA ALA A 27 5.25 7.19 7.20
C ALA A 27 6.23 7.99 8.07
N SER A 28 6.78 9.11 7.58
CA SER A 28 7.67 9.98 8.38
C SER A 28 6.96 10.66 9.56
N LEU A 29 5.62 10.72 9.55
CA LEU A 29 4.79 11.39 10.55
C LEU A 29 3.99 10.41 11.43
N MET A 30 4.14 9.09 11.24
CA MET A 30 3.31 8.06 11.88
C MET A 30 3.24 8.17 13.41
N GLN A 31 4.31 8.66 14.04
CA GLN A 31 4.41 8.80 15.49
C GLN A 31 3.73 10.07 16.02
N ASP A 32 3.45 11.06 15.16
CA ASP A 32 3.09 12.40 15.59
C ASP A 32 1.81 12.46 16.44
N PRO A 33 0.74 11.69 16.15
CA PRO A 33 -0.50 11.76 16.95
C PRO A 33 -0.43 11.02 18.29
N LEU A 34 0.62 10.22 18.54
CA LEU A 34 0.80 9.55 19.84
C LEU A 34 0.95 10.57 20.99
N PRO A 35 0.61 10.20 22.24
CA PRO A 35 0.78 11.06 23.41
C PRO A 35 2.20 11.64 23.50
N SER A 36 2.33 12.93 23.83
CA SER A 36 3.60 13.66 23.77
C SER A 36 4.70 13.07 24.65
N ASN A 37 4.33 12.47 25.80
CA ASN A 37 5.27 11.81 26.71
C ASN A 37 5.43 10.30 26.44
N SER A 38 4.87 9.73 25.38
CA SER A 38 4.92 8.29 25.09
C SER A 38 6.35 7.80 24.77
N CYS A 39 6.77 6.69 25.39
CA CYS A 39 8.02 6.03 25.04
C CYS A 39 8.01 5.52 23.59
N LEU A 40 6.90 4.94 23.14
CA LEU A 40 6.76 4.43 21.79
C LEU A 40 6.89 5.55 20.75
N LYS A 41 6.33 6.73 21.04
CA LYS A 41 6.48 7.92 20.19
C LYS A 41 7.94 8.33 20.04
N ALA A 42 8.63 8.52 21.16
CA ALA A 42 10.03 8.92 21.18
C ALA A 42 10.92 7.89 20.48
N TRP A 43 10.65 6.61 20.71
CA TRP A 43 11.37 5.52 20.08
C TRP A 43 11.17 5.51 18.56
N LEU A 44 9.93 5.51 18.06
CA LEU A 44 9.65 5.57 16.62
C LEU A 44 10.33 6.79 15.97
N ALA A 45 10.20 7.97 16.58
CA ALA A 45 10.85 9.19 16.10
C ALA A 45 12.38 9.02 15.98
N SER A 46 13.03 8.34 16.93
CA SER A 46 14.48 8.12 16.93
C SER A 46 14.96 7.13 15.87
N LYS A 47 14.08 6.30 15.32
CA LYS A 47 14.43 5.24 14.35
C LYS A 47 14.20 5.64 12.90
N GLN A 48 13.49 6.75 12.65
CA GLN A 48 13.15 7.21 11.31
C GLN A 48 14.41 7.38 10.43
N THR A 49 14.42 6.72 9.28
CA THR A 49 15.40 6.92 8.22
C THR A 49 14.68 7.00 6.89
N PHE A 50 15.31 7.59 5.87
CA PHE A 50 14.74 7.62 4.53
C PHE A 50 14.42 6.21 4.01
N ASN A 51 15.30 5.24 4.21
CA ASN A 51 15.08 3.87 3.72
C ASN A 51 13.87 3.21 4.37
N LEU A 52 13.67 3.43 5.68
CA LEU A 52 12.47 2.93 6.35
C LEU A 52 11.21 3.61 5.82
N GLN A 53 11.23 4.94 5.67
CA GLN A 53 10.13 5.69 5.07
C GLN A 53 9.81 5.21 3.64
N ASP A 54 10.84 4.90 2.86
CA ASP A 54 10.71 4.38 1.51
C ASP A 54 10.16 2.95 1.47
N SER A 55 10.31 2.15 2.53
CA SER A 55 9.64 0.85 2.66
C SER A 55 8.11 0.96 2.76
N ALA A 56 7.56 2.14 3.06
CA ALA A 56 6.12 2.37 2.91
C ALA A 56 5.66 2.38 1.44
N CYS A 57 6.58 2.35 0.47
CA CYS A 57 6.27 2.20 -0.95
C CYS A 57 6.55 0.77 -1.46
N ASP A 58 7.03 -0.13 -0.61
CA ASP A 58 7.36 -1.49 -1.04
C ASP A 58 6.15 -2.29 -1.54
N PRO A 59 4.96 -2.25 -0.89
CA PRO A 59 3.77 -2.92 -1.39
C PRO A 59 3.44 -2.59 -2.85
N ASP A 60 3.50 -1.31 -3.18
CA ASP A 60 3.31 -0.82 -4.53
C ASP A 60 4.33 -1.37 -5.53
N ARG A 61 5.59 -1.54 -5.11
CA ARG A 61 6.65 -2.12 -5.93
C ARG A 61 6.41 -3.61 -6.16
N TRP A 62 5.91 -4.34 -5.16
CA TRP A 62 5.69 -5.78 -5.22
C TRP A 62 4.66 -6.20 -6.27
N ARG A 63 3.84 -5.27 -6.76
CA ARG A 63 2.92 -5.49 -7.88
C ARG A 63 3.61 -5.72 -9.23
N TYR A 64 4.90 -5.43 -9.33
CA TYR A 64 5.66 -5.48 -10.57
C TYR A 64 6.80 -6.49 -10.51
N MET A 65 7.06 -7.18 -11.62
CA MET A 65 8.13 -8.17 -11.72
C MET A 65 9.52 -7.59 -11.42
N SER A 66 9.70 -6.27 -11.55
CA SER A 66 10.93 -5.56 -11.16
C SER A 66 11.27 -5.67 -9.68
N ALA A 67 10.31 -6.03 -8.82
CA ALA A 67 10.56 -6.33 -7.41
C ALA A 67 11.29 -7.66 -7.18
N GLY A 68 11.55 -8.44 -8.24
CA GLY A 68 12.33 -9.67 -8.18
C GLY A 68 11.71 -10.69 -7.22
N ALA A 69 12.45 -11.08 -6.19
CA ALA A 69 11.98 -12.05 -5.19
C ALA A 69 10.76 -11.58 -4.38
N ASN A 70 10.49 -10.28 -4.36
CA ASN A 70 9.34 -9.71 -3.67
C ASN A 70 8.14 -9.47 -4.61
N TYR A 71 8.22 -9.85 -5.88
CA TYR A 71 7.07 -9.76 -6.78
C TYR A 71 5.94 -10.68 -6.31
N ASP A 72 4.75 -10.13 -6.15
CA ASP A 72 3.54 -10.84 -5.78
C ASP A 72 2.39 -10.47 -6.75
N PRO A 73 1.94 -11.42 -7.60
CA PRO A 73 0.86 -11.16 -8.55
C PRO A 73 -0.49 -10.87 -7.88
N ASP A 74 -0.67 -11.27 -6.61
CA ASP A 74 -1.88 -11.06 -5.83
C ASP A 74 -1.81 -9.81 -4.94
N GLU A 75 -0.81 -8.96 -5.13
CA GLU A 75 -0.62 -7.73 -4.35
C GLU A 75 -1.65 -6.66 -4.69
N TRP A 76 -1.99 -6.49 -5.98
CA TRP A 76 -2.95 -5.48 -6.46
C TRP A 76 -4.22 -5.30 -5.60
N PRO A 77 -5.01 -6.36 -5.32
CA PRO A 77 -6.24 -6.21 -4.55
C PRO A 77 -6.02 -5.88 -3.06
N ARG A 78 -4.79 -5.85 -2.56
CA ARG A 78 -4.50 -5.60 -1.14
C ARG A 78 -4.50 -4.12 -0.77
N HIS A 79 -4.49 -3.24 -1.76
CA HIS A 79 -4.39 -1.79 -1.61
C HIS A 79 -5.75 -1.10 -1.40
N TYR A 80 -6.85 -1.76 -1.71
CA TYR A 80 -8.16 -1.10 -1.76
C TYR A 80 -9.28 -2.00 -1.24
N LEU A 81 -10.45 -1.39 -1.08
CA LEU A 81 -11.73 -2.09 -0.99
C LEU A 81 -12.77 -1.28 -1.76
N GLU A 82 -13.17 -1.80 -2.91
CA GLU A 82 -14.25 -1.27 -3.73
C GLU A 82 -15.60 -1.58 -3.07
N ILE A 83 -15.89 -0.86 -1.97
CA ILE A 83 -16.99 -1.18 -1.04
C ILE A 83 -18.37 -1.05 -1.70
N ASP A 84 -18.47 -0.31 -2.80
CA ASP A 84 -19.71 -0.06 -3.54
C ASP A 84 -20.10 -1.17 -4.53
N TRP A 85 -19.36 -2.29 -4.59
CA TRP A 85 -19.80 -3.52 -5.26
C TRP A 85 -20.97 -4.21 -4.55
N ILE A 86 -21.10 -4.06 -3.24
CA ILE A 86 -22.20 -4.62 -2.45
C ILE A 86 -23.05 -3.46 -1.95
N GLN A 87 -24.34 -3.51 -2.30
CA GLN A 87 -25.32 -2.48 -1.94
C GLN A 87 -26.47 -3.08 -1.10
N PRO A 88 -27.00 -2.34 -0.10
CA PRO A 88 -26.45 -1.08 0.42
C PRO A 88 -25.07 -1.27 1.05
N ILE A 89 -24.19 -0.26 1.01
CA ILE A 89 -22.81 -0.32 1.54
C ILE A 89 -22.76 -0.87 2.98
N ASP A 90 -23.74 -0.49 3.81
CA ASP A 90 -23.94 -0.96 5.18
C ASP A 90 -24.06 -2.48 5.33
N SER A 91 -24.37 -3.17 4.24
CA SER A 91 -24.51 -4.63 4.19
C SER A 91 -23.23 -5.35 3.70
N TYR A 92 -22.12 -4.63 3.54
CA TYR A 92 -20.84 -5.23 3.17
C TYR A 92 -20.34 -6.12 4.33
N PRO A 93 -20.13 -7.43 4.10
CA PRO A 93 -19.70 -8.33 5.17
C PRO A 93 -18.28 -8.00 5.67
N ARG A 94 -18.07 -8.04 6.99
CA ARG A 94 -16.77 -7.76 7.60
C ARG A 94 -15.83 -8.96 7.66
N ARG A 95 -16.38 -10.16 7.60
CA ARG A 95 -15.64 -11.42 7.47
C ARG A 95 -15.41 -11.73 6.00
N TYR A 96 -14.17 -12.04 5.62
CA TYR A 96 -13.82 -12.25 4.21
C TYR A 96 -14.56 -13.45 3.62
N GLU A 97 -14.73 -14.52 4.40
CA GLU A 97 -15.48 -15.71 4.04
C GLU A 97 -16.95 -15.40 3.73
N ASP A 98 -17.56 -14.44 4.40
CA ASP A 98 -18.95 -14.02 4.14
C ASP A 98 -19.02 -13.21 2.84
N VAL A 99 -17.97 -12.46 2.50
CA VAL A 99 -17.83 -11.81 1.18
C VAL A 99 -17.69 -12.86 0.09
N VAL A 100 -16.80 -13.84 0.28
CA VAL A 100 -16.61 -14.96 -0.66
C VAL A 100 -17.91 -15.74 -0.86
N ALA A 101 -18.66 -16.02 0.21
CA ALA A 101 -19.96 -16.68 0.11
C ALA A 101 -20.98 -15.86 -0.68
N LYS A 102 -20.93 -14.52 -0.56
CA LYS A 102 -21.87 -13.60 -1.19
C LYS A 102 -21.57 -13.31 -2.66
N VAL A 103 -20.30 -13.14 -3.04
CA VAL A 103 -19.91 -12.72 -4.40
C VAL A 103 -19.03 -13.71 -5.14
N GLY A 104 -18.57 -14.78 -4.49
CA GLY A 104 -17.61 -15.75 -5.02
C GLY A 104 -16.16 -15.29 -4.84
N ALA A 105 -15.22 -16.23 -4.75
CA ALA A 105 -13.82 -15.96 -4.42
C ALA A 105 -13.13 -14.99 -5.41
N THR A 106 -13.35 -15.17 -6.72
CA THR A 106 -12.77 -14.29 -7.74
C THR A 106 -13.23 -12.84 -7.60
N ASN A 107 -14.53 -12.63 -7.38
CA ASN A 107 -15.04 -11.27 -7.19
C ASN A 107 -14.62 -10.71 -5.83
N ALA A 108 -14.60 -11.52 -4.76
CA ALA A 108 -14.13 -11.08 -3.45
C ALA A 108 -12.68 -10.58 -3.52
N GLN A 109 -11.81 -11.32 -4.23
CA GLN A 109 -10.43 -10.89 -4.46
C GLN A 109 -10.37 -9.63 -5.33
N ARG A 110 -11.10 -9.59 -6.46
CA ARG A 110 -11.09 -8.43 -7.37
C ARG A 110 -11.60 -7.16 -6.69
N ASN A 111 -12.63 -7.26 -5.86
CA ASN A 111 -13.24 -6.10 -5.20
C ASN A 111 -12.33 -5.50 -4.09
N GLY A 112 -11.18 -6.11 -3.82
CA GLY A 112 -10.20 -5.59 -2.86
C GLY A 112 -10.30 -6.21 -1.47
N ARG A 113 -9.18 -6.19 -0.73
CA ARG A 113 -9.01 -6.84 0.57
C ARG A 113 -8.24 -6.04 1.61
N VAL A 114 -8.14 -4.71 1.46
CA VAL A 114 -7.33 -3.88 2.37
C VAL A 114 -7.67 -4.02 3.87
N PRO A 115 -8.94 -4.15 4.32
CA PRO A 115 -9.21 -4.30 5.76
C PRO A 115 -8.61 -5.57 6.36
N TRP A 116 -8.69 -6.69 5.63
CA TRP A 116 -8.12 -7.97 6.07
C TRP A 116 -6.60 -7.99 5.93
N ARG A 117 -6.05 -7.31 4.92
CA ARG A 117 -4.59 -7.15 4.83
C ARG A 117 -4.03 -6.37 6.02
N VAL A 118 -4.71 -5.30 6.43
CA VAL A 118 -4.35 -4.53 7.63
C VAL A 118 -4.45 -5.41 8.87
N GLU A 119 -5.48 -6.24 9.02
CA GLU A 119 -5.61 -7.21 10.12
C GLU A 119 -4.43 -8.19 10.18
N GLU A 120 -4.07 -8.82 9.05
CA GLU A 120 -2.95 -9.76 8.96
C GLU A 120 -1.62 -9.11 9.37
N LEU A 121 -1.35 -7.91 8.86
CA LEU A 121 -0.10 -7.19 9.13
C LEU A 121 -0.05 -6.63 10.56
N TYR A 122 -1.19 -6.23 11.11
CA TYR A 122 -1.29 -5.86 12.51
C TYR A 122 -0.94 -7.04 13.42
N ALA A 123 -1.50 -8.23 13.16
CA ALA A 123 -1.15 -9.43 13.93
C ALA A 123 0.35 -9.75 13.84
N ALA A 124 0.93 -9.63 12.64
CA ALA A 124 2.37 -9.80 12.45
C ALA A 124 3.20 -8.77 13.24
N LEU A 125 2.71 -7.53 13.34
CA LEU A 125 3.33 -6.45 14.11
C LEU A 125 3.25 -6.68 15.62
N VAL A 126 2.13 -7.19 16.12
CA VAL A 126 1.98 -7.63 17.53
C VAL A 126 3.05 -8.67 17.86
N GLU A 127 3.25 -9.68 17.00
CA GLU A 127 4.27 -10.71 17.23
C GLU A 127 5.70 -10.14 17.22
N ALA A 128 6.00 -9.19 16.33
CA ALA A 128 7.31 -8.56 16.31
C ALA A 128 7.58 -7.72 17.57
N PHE A 129 6.58 -6.97 18.05
CA PHE A 129 6.68 -6.30 19.35
C PHE A 129 6.89 -7.30 20.48
N ARG A 130 6.12 -8.39 20.51
CA ARG A 130 6.21 -9.41 21.58
C ARG A 130 7.60 -10.06 21.61
N ALA A 131 8.18 -10.31 20.44
CA ALA A 131 9.55 -10.82 20.30
C ALA A 131 10.62 -9.76 20.58
N LYS A 132 10.26 -8.48 20.70
CA LYS A 132 11.17 -7.32 20.82
C LYS A 132 12.19 -7.25 19.67
N ASP A 133 11.82 -7.76 18.50
CA ASP A 133 12.66 -7.75 17.31
C ASP A 133 12.58 -6.37 16.65
N GLU A 134 13.49 -5.47 17.02
CA GLU A 134 13.53 -4.09 16.55
C GLU A 134 13.52 -3.99 15.02
N ALA A 135 14.33 -4.80 14.33
CA ALA A 135 14.42 -4.76 12.88
C ALA A 135 13.07 -5.15 12.25
N LYS A 136 12.47 -6.24 12.75
CA LYS A 136 11.16 -6.70 12.26
C LYS A 136 10.04 -5.73 12.59
N ILE A 137 10.02 -5.12 13.77
CA ILE A 137 9.06 -4.06 14.14
C ILE A 137 9.16 -2.92 13.13
N LEU A 138 10.37 -2.40 12.89
CA LEU A 138 10.55 -1.27 11.97
C LEU A 138 10.12 -1.66 10.55
N THR A 139 10.63 -2.74 9.98
CA THR A 139 10.21 -3.17 8.64
C THR A 139 8.69 -3.34 8.54
N GLN A 140 8.06 -4.00 9.52
CA GLN A 140 6.61 -4.22 9.50
C GLN A 140 5.81 -2.94 9.67
N VAL A 141 6.16 -2.02 10.59
CA VAL A 141 5.40 -0.78 10.79
C VAL A 141 5.39 0.07 9.52
N PHE A 142 6.52 0.18 8.82
CA PHE A 142 6.58 0.98 7.59
C PHE A 142 5.81 0.34 6.43
N ILE A 143 5.92 -0.97 6.22
CA ILE A 143 5.09 -1.70 5.24
C ILE A 143 3.60 -1.61 5.61
N PHE A 144 3.27 -1.79 6.88
CA PHE A 144 1.91 -1.71 7.40
C PHE A 144 1.29 -0.32 7.18
N SER A 145 2.10 0.74 7.34
CA SER A 145 1.64 2.12 7.15
C SER A 145 1.06 2.37 5.76
N HIS A 146 1.59 1.70 4.74
CA HIS A 146 1.11 1.77 3.37
C HIS A 146 -0.39 1.47 3.27
N TYR A 147 -0.79 0.25 3.65
CA TYR A 147 -2.17 -0.22 3.53
C TYR A 147 -3.15 0.57 4.40
N VAL A 148 -2.70 1.01 5.59
CA VAL A 148 -3.52 1.90 6.42
C VAL A 148 -3.75 3.21 5.69
N THR A 149 -2.71 3.84 5.14
CA THR A 149 -2.85 5.13 4.44
C THR A 149 -3.60 5.04 3.12
N ASP A 150 -3.48 3.94 2.38
CA ASP A 150 -4.27 3.64 1.17
C ASP A 150 -5.76 3.64 1.46
N SER A 151 -6.17 3.12 2.61
CA SER A 151 -7.58 3.11 3.05
C SER A 151 -8.14 4.52 3.32
N PHE A 152 -7.31 5.56 3.22
CA PHE A 152 -7.73 6.96 3.30
C PHE A 152 -7.72 7.68 1.94
N SER A 153 -7.20 7.03 0.88
CA SER A 153 -7.42 7.47 -0.49
C SER A 153 -8.87 7.17 -0.90
N LEU A 154 -9.60 8.20 -1.32
CA LEU A 154 -11.02 8.05 -1.66
C LEU A 154 -11.25 7.19 -2.91
N LEU A 155 -10.25 7.10 -3.79
CA LEU A 155 -10.32 6.32 -5.03
C LEU A 155 -10.05 4.83 -4.78
N HIS A 156 -9.49 4.48 -3.62
CA HIS A 156 -9.35 3.10 -3.15
C HIS A 156 -10.63 2.56 -2.49
N ASP A 157 -11.65 3.41 -2.34
CA ASP A 157 -12.90 3.08 -1.64
C ASP A 157 -14.07 2.83 -2.61
N THR A 158 -13.83 2.77 -3.93
CA THR A 158 -14.87 2.68 -4.97
C THR A 158 -14.43 1.81 -6.14
N LYS A 159 -15.39 1.14 -6.79
CA LYS A 159 -15.19 0.45 -8.08
C LYS A 159 -14.85 1.37 -9.24
N ASN A 160 -15.09 2.69 -9.10
CA ASN A 160 -14.70 3.68 -10.09
C ASN A 160 -13.34 4.27 -9.72
N PHE A 161 -12.32 3.43 -9.79
CA PHE A 161 -10.97 3.67 -9.26
C PHE A 161 -10.20 4.82 -9.93
N ASP A 162 -10.40 5.05 -11.24
CA ASP A 162 -9.70 6.11 -11.98
C ASP A 162 -10.63 6.91 -12.91
N PRO A 163 -11.55 7.70 -12.35
CA PRO A 163 -12.49 8.48 -13.13
C PRO A 163 -11.75 9.57 -13.91
N GLY A 164 -11.72 9.44 -15.23
CA GLY A 164 -11.12 10.45 -16.11
C GLY A 164 -9.63 10.70 -15.85
N GLY A 165 -8.89 9.73 -15.28
CA GLY A 165 -7.47 9.86 -14.96
C GLY A 165 -7.17 10.59 -13.64
N LEU A 166 -8.17 10.82 -12.79
CA LEU A 166 -8.04 11.57 -11.53
C LEU A 166 -7.10 10.90 -10.53
N HIS A 167 -6.97 9.57 -10.57
CA HIS A 167 -6.18 8.82 -9.60
C HIS A 167 -4.72 9.31 -9.53
N SER A 168 -4.02 9.27 -10.67
CA SER A 168 -2.64 9.76 -10.76
C SER A 168 -2.55 11.25 -10.42
N ARG A 169 -3.54 12.05 -10.83
CA ARG A 169 -3.49 13.51 -10.63
C ARG A 169 -3.56 13.91 -9.17
N TRP A 170 -4.45 13.28 -8.41
CA TRP A 170 -4.69 13.58 -7.00
C TRP A 170 -3.64 12.97 -6.08
N GLU A 171 -3.23 11.73 -6.36
CA GLU A 171 -2.38 10.99 -5.44
C GLU A 171 -0.89 11.14 -5.75
N SER A 172 -0.52 11.51 -6.98
CA SER A 172 0.88 11.67 -7.39
C SER A 172 1.17 13.06 -7.96
N ASP A 173 0.51 13.47 -9.04
CA ASP A 173 0.95 14.64 -9.82
C ASP A 173 0.88 15.94 -9.03
N MET A 174 -0.19 16.15 -8.25
CA MET A 174 -0.29 17.34 -7.40
C MET A 174 0.65 17.31 -6.19
N LEU A 175 1.22 16.15 -5.84
CA LEU A 175 2.18 15.97 -4.75
C LEU A 175 3.64 16.11 -5.20
N ASN A 176 3.95 15.99 -6.50
CA ASN A 176 5.30 16.11 -7.07
C ASN A 176 5.99 17.45 -6.77
N SER A 177 5.24 18.47 -6.33
CA SER A 177 5.79 19.70 -5.76
C SER A 177 6.10 19.52 -4.28
N THR A 178 7.38 19.64 -3.90
CA THR A 178 7.82 19.64 -2.49
C THR A 178 7.05 20.66 -1.63
N ALA A 179 6.67 21.80 -2.20
CA ALA A 179 5.87 22.81 -1.51
C ALA A 179 4.44 22.32 -1.23
N ASN A 180 3.82 21.65 -2.21
CA ASN A 180 2.49 21.06 -2.07
C ASN A 180 2.49 19.94 -1.03
N LEU A 181 3.43 19.00 -1.15
CA LEU A 181 3.58 17.87 -0.23
C LEU A 181 3.78 18.34 1.22
N ASN A 182 4.69 19.31 1.43
CA ASN A 182 4.93 19.85 2.76
C ASN A 182 3.77 20.71 3.27
N GLY A 183 3.07 21.42 2.40
CA GLY A 183 1.86 22.18 2.72
C GLY A 183 0.73 21.29 3.24
N LEU A 184 0.46 20.19 2.54
CA LEU A 184 -0.52 19.18 2.96
C LEU A 184 -0.14 18.52 4.28
N ALA A 185 1.11 18.11 4.43
CA ALA A 185 1.60 17.54 5.68
C ALA A 185 1.50 18.52 6.86
N ALA A 186 1.76 19.81 6.63
CA ALA A 186 1.60 20.83 7.66
C ALA A 186 0.13 21.05 8.03
N ALA A 187 -0.76 21.11 7.04
CA ALA A 187 -2.20 21.25 7.25
C ALA A 187 -2.80 20.03 7.97
N ALA A 188 -2.34 18.82 7.65
CA ALA A 188 -2.80 17.58 8.27
C ALA A 188 -2.61 17.55 9.80
N LYS A 189 -1.58 18.22 10.33
CA LYS A 189 -1.35 18.37 11.78
C LYS A 189 -2.51 19.04 12.50
N GLY A 190 -3.23 19.94 11.82
CA GLY A 190 -4.43 20.58 12.36
C GLY A 190 -5.64 19.65 12.48
N TYR A 191 -5.55 18.45 11.89
CA TYR A 191 -6.57 17.42 11.91
C TYR A 191 -6.13 16.15 12.64
N TYR A 192 -5.02 16.19 13.38
CA TYR A 192 -4.68 15.11 14.29
C TYR A 192 -5.74 14.99 15.37
N GLY A 193 -6.34 13.81 15.44
CA GLY A 193 -7.28 13.47 16.48
C GLY A 193 -6.61 12.92 17.73
N THR A 194 -7.34 12.12 18.49
CA THR A 194 -6.80 11.45 19.67
C THR A 194 -6.54 9.99 19.35
N SER A 195 -5.27 9.56 19.42
CA SER A 195 -4.94 8.14 19.25
C SER A 195 -5.52 7.31 20.39
N GLY A 196 -5.93 6.08 20.07
CA GLY A 196 -6.63 5.21 21.01
C GLY A 196 -6.42 3.72 20.72
N LYS A 197 -7.31 2.89 21.28
CA LYS A 197 -7.31 1.44 21.12
C LYS A 197 -8.04 1.11 19.82
N ALA A 198 -7.29 0.66 18.83
CA ALA A 198 -7.81 0.38 17.50
C ALA A 198 -8.28 -1.08 17.38
N ASP A 199 -9.27 -1.30 16.54
CA ASP A 199 -9.61 -2.60 15.95
C ASP A 199 -9.24 -2.52 14.46
N PRO A 200 -8.15 -3.14 14.03
CA PRO A 200 -7.56 -2.87 12.73
C PRO A 200 -8.53 -3.11 11.57
N ARG A 201 -9.16 -4.29 11.52
CA ARG A 201 -10.09 -4.63 10.43
C ARG A 201 -11.29 -3.69 10.43
N ASN A 202 -11.94 -3.57 11.59
CA ASN A 202 -13.20 -2.85 11.68
C ASN A 202 -13.05 -1.34 11.49
N ASN A 203 -11.96 -0.76 12.02
CA ASN A 203 -11.69 0.66 11.81
C ASN A 203 -11.37 0.95 10.33
N ILE A 204 -10.68 0.05 9.62
CA ILE A 204 -10.45 0.22 8.17
C ILE A 204 -11.77 0.18 7.39
N PHE A 205 -12.66 -0.78 7.69
CA PHE A 205 -14.00 -0.79 7.08
C PHE A 205 -14.76 0.52 7.29
N ASP A 206 -14.70 1.08 8.50
CA ASP A 206 -15.37 2.32 8.83
C ASP A 206 -14.81 3.51 8.03
N VAL A 207 -13.48 3.62 7.87
CA VAL A 207 -12.87 4.74 7.13
C VAL A 207 -12.98 4.62 5.61
N VAL A 208 -13.01 3.39 5.07
CA VAL A 208 -13.33 3.11 3.66
C VAL A 208 -14.77 3.53 3.36
N ARG A 209 -15.71 3.14 4.23
CA ARG A 209 -17.12 3.55 4.11
C ARG A 209 -17.27 5.07 4.11
N VAL A 210 -16.61 5.74 5.05
CA VAL A 210 -16.59 7.21 5.11
C VAL A 210 -16.00 7.79 3.82
N GLY A 211 -14.86 7.25 3.35
CA GLY A 211 -14.19 7.76 2.16
C GLY A 211 -15.05 7.61 0.90
N ASN A 212 -15.71 6.47 0.71
CA ASN A 212 -16.69 6.30 -0.38
C ASN A 212 -17.80 7.37 -0.34
N GLY A 213 -18.32 7.69 0.86
CA GLY A 213 -19.32 8.74 1.03
C GLY A 213 -18.82 10.17 0.76
N VAL A 214 -17.50 10.41 0.85
CA VAL A 214 -16.87 11.71 0.61
C VAL A 214 -16.39 11.87 -0.84
N LEU A 215 -16.23 10.77 -1.59
CA LEU A 215 -15.77 10.75 -2.98
C LEU A 215 -16.46 11.79 -3.90
N PRO A 216 -17.78 12.03 -3.85
CA PRO A 216 -18.42 13.05 -4.69
C PRO A 216 -17.83 14.45 -4.53
N GLN A 217 -17.26 14.79 -3.36
CA GLN A 217 -16.59 16.08 -3.15
C GLN A 217 -15.30 16.18 -3.97
N LEU A 218 -14.50 15.11 -4.01
CA LEU A 218 -13.28 15.07 -4.81
C LEU A 218 -13.59 15.15 -6.31
N LEU A 219 -14.60 14.41 -6.77
CA LEU A 219 -15.04 14.45 -8.17
C LEU A 219 -15.54 15.85 -8.58
N ALA A 220 -16.26 16.54 -7.68
CA ALA A 220 -16.69 17.91 -7.92
C ALA A 220 -15.50 18.86 -8.06
N VAL A 221 -14.45 18.70 -7.24
CA VAL A 221 -13.22 19.49 -7.35
C VAL A 221 -12.50 19.19 -8.67
N ASP A 222 -12.32 17.91 -9.03
CA ASP A 222 -11.68 17.51 -10.29
C ASP A 222 -12.37 18.15 -11.51
N GLN A 223 -13.70 18.19 -11.51
CA GLN A 223 -14.47 18.80 -12.59
C GLN A 223 -14.16 20.30 -12.76
N THR A 224 -13.81 21.02 -11.69
CA THR A 224 -13.43 22.45 -11.77
C THR A 224 -12.05 22.70 -12.35
N ALA A 225 -11.18 21.68 -12.41
CA ALA A 225 -9.83 21.79 -12.94
C ALA A 225 -9.75 21.67 -14.47
N TYR A 226 -10.83 21.25 -15.14
CA TYR A 226 -10.90 21.19 -16.59
C TYR A 226 -11.12 22.59 -17.21
N LEU A 227 -10.27 22.92 -18.18
CA LEU A 227 -10.30 24.21 -18.89
C LEU A 227 -11.20 24.13 -20.13
N PRO A 228 -11.75 25.27 -20.61
CA PRO A 228 -12.64 25.28 -21.79
C PRO A 228 -11.99 24.79 -23.10
N ASP A 229 -10.67 24.80 -23.18
CA ASP A 229 -9.89 24.33 -24.33
C ASP A 229 -9.57 22.82 -24.26
N GLY A 230 -10.06 22.12 -23.23
CA GLY A 230 -9.77 20.71 -22.97
C GLY A 230 -8.49 20.47 -22.17
N GLY A 231 -7.80 21.53 -21.73
CA GLY A 231 -6.68 21.43 -20.80
C GLY A 231 -7.10 21.06 -19.37
N TYR A 232 -6.10 20.79 -18.53
CA TYR A 232 -6.29 20.46 -17.11
C TYR A 232 -5.33 21.26 -16.23
N ASP A 233 -5.85 21.92 -15.19
CA ASP A 233 -5.06 22.72 -14.25
C ASP A 233 -4.87 21.99 -12.91
N LEU A 234 -3.69 21.39 -12.73
CA LEU A 234 -3.31 20.71 -11.48
C LEU A 234 -3.26 21.66 -10.27
N ALA A 235 -3.02 22.96 -10.46
CA ALA A 235 -3.02 23.90 -9.35
C ALA A 235 -4.43 24.16 -8.83
N VAL A 236 -5.43 24.14 -9.71
CA VAL A 236 -6.86 24.20 -9.33
C VAL A 236 -7.25 22.93 -8.58
N LEU A 237 -6.88 21.74 -9.08
CA LEU A 237 -7.10 20.47 -8.36
C LEU A 237 -6.49 20.51 -6.96
N TYR A 238 -5.20 20.88 -6.86
CA TYR A 238 -4.51 20.98 -5.57
C TYR A 238 -5.21 21.96 -4.63
N SER A 239 -5.47 23.18 -5.09
CA SER A 239 -6.07 24.23 -4.25
C SER A 239 -7.48 23.85 -3.77
N GLY A 240 -8.28 23.22 -4.62
CA GLY A 240 -9.64 22.80 -4.31
C GLY A 240 -9.73 21.55 -3.43
N SER A 241 -8.74 20.64 -3.52
CA SER A 241 -8.74 19.37 -2.78
C SER A 241 -7.85 19.37 -1.53
N LYS A 242 -6.96 20.36 -1.35
CA LYS A 242 -5.96 20.33 -0.27
C LYS A 242 -6.55 20.17 1.15
N ASP A 243 -7.69 20.77 1.43
CA ASP A 243 -8.31 20.69 2.77
C ASP A 243 -8.93 19.30 2.98
N LEU A 244 -9.55 18.74 1.94
CA LEU A 244 -10.05 17.36 1.93
C LEU A 244 -8.89 16.38 2.12
N THR A 245 -7.81 16.53 1.36
CA THR A 245 -6.61 15.70 1.46
C THR A 245 -5.97 15.80 2.85
N ALA A 246 -5.78 17.01 3.38
CA ALA A 246 -5.19 17.22 4.70
C ALA A 246 -6.01 16.59 5.83
N ARG A 247 -7.34 16.64 5.74
CA ARG A 247 -8.25 15.95 6.67
C ARG A 247 -8.08 14.43 6.62
N ARG A 248 -8.06 13.85 5.41
CA ARG A 248 -7.82 12.41 5.23
C ARG A 248 -6.45 11.99 5.75
N TRP A 249 -5.40 12.79 5.53
CA TRP A 249 -4.06 12.54 6.06
C TRP A 249 -4.00 12.60 7.59
N GLY A 250 -4.64 13.60 8.20
CA GLY A 250 -4.70 13.74 9.66
C GLY A 250 -5.41 12.55 10.32
N ASP A 251 -6.53 12.11 9.74
CA ASP A 251 -7.25 10.94 10.21
C ASP A 251 -6.44 9.64 9.98
N ALA A 252 -5.77 9.50 8.83
CA ALA A 252 -4.91 8.36 8.53
C ALA A 252 -3.79 8.20 9.56
N LEU A 253 -3.10 9.30 9.90
CA LEU A 253 -2.05 9.30 10.91
C LEU A 253 -2.58 9.01 12.31
N THR A 254 -3.77 9.52 12.64
CA THR A 254 -4.42 9.24 13.93
C THR A 254 -4.77 7.75 14.06
N LEU A 255 -5.32 7.13 13.01
CA LEU A 255 -5.65 5.70 13.05
C LEU A 255 -4.39 4.82 12.98
N LEU A 256 -3.42 5.15 12.13
CA LEU A 256 -2.14 4.44 12.04
C LEU A 256 -1.40 4.42 13.38
N SER A 257 -1.26 5.58 14.03
CA SER A 257 -0.64 5.68 15.36
C SER A 257 -1.40 4.87 16.41
N SER A 258 -2.74 4.85 16.34
CA SER A 258 -3.59 4.06 17.22
C SER A 258 -3.37 2.55 17.04
N MET A 259 -3.26 2.08 15.80
CA MET A 259 -2.97 0.68 15.49
C MET A 259 -1.56 0.30 15.97
N VAL A 260 -0.53 1.12 15.74
CA VAL A 260 0.82 0.83 16.23
C VAL A 260 0.88 0.82 17.76
N TRP A 261 0.19 1.75 18.42
CA TRP A 261 0.11 1.78 19.89
C TRP A 261 -0.65 0.58 20.46
N SER A 262 -1.73 0.18 19.81
CA SER A 262 -2.52 -1.00 20.18
C SER A 262 -1.72 -2.28 19.99
N ALA A 263 -0.97 -2.42 18.89
CA ALA A 263 -0.14 -3.58 18.64
C ALA A 263 0.96 -3.75 19.69
N TRP A 264 1.62 -2.64 20.07
CA TRP A 264 2.60 -2.63 21.16
C TRP A 264 1.96 -2.99 22.51
N ALA A 265 0.77 -2.45 22.81
CA ALA A 265 0.07 -2.75 24.05
C ALA A 265 -0.38 -4.23 24.13
N GLU A 266 -0.92 -4.78 23.04
CA GLU A 266 -1.36 -6.18 22.93
C GLU A 266 -0.20 -7.18 22.98
N ALA A 267 0.99 -6.75 22.55
CA ALA A 267 2.24 -7.49 22.76
C ALA A 267 2.70 -7.54 24.24
N GLY A 268 1.97 -6.91 25.15
CA GLY A 268 2.31 -6.79 26.57
C GLY A 268 3.11 -5.54 26.92
N ALA A 269 3.00 -4.48 26.10
CA ALA A 269 3.73 -3.22 26.26
C ALA A 269 5.24 -3.42 26.50
N PRO A 270 5.94 -4.23 25.67
CA PRO A 270 7.31 -4.63 25.95
C PRO A 270 8.26 -3.43 25.99
N GLU A 271 9.17 -3.44 26.98
CA GLU A 271 10.32 -2.52 26.99
C GLU A 271 11.20 -2.79 25.77
N LEU A 272 11.37 -1.77 24.92
CA LEU A 272 12.27 -1.78 23.78
C LEU A 272 13.59 -1.09 24.12
N SER A 273 14.67 -1.51 23.46
CA SER A 273 15.96 -0.86 23.61
C SER A 273 15.87 0.62 23.22
N GLY A 274 16.36 1.50 24.10
CA GLY A 274 16.31 2.96 23.91
C GLY A 274 15.11 3.65 24.56
N PHE A 275 14.20 2.93 25.20
CA PHE A 275 13.18 3.56 26.06
C PHE A 275 13.85 4.26 27.24
N SER A 276 13.48 5.53 27.50
CA SER A 276 13.95 6.26 28.66
C SER A 276 13.11 5.94 29.90
N GLY A 277 13.66 6.22 31.09
CA GLY A 277 12.90 6.15 32.35
C GLY A 277 11.90 7.30 32.55
N SER A 278 11.98 8.37 31.74
CA SER A 278 11.18 9.58 31.88
C SER A 278 9.92 9.61 31.00
N CYS A 279 9.80 8.69 30.04
CA CYS A 279 8.65 8.58 29.16
C CYS A 279 7.58 7.62 29.72
N SER A 280 6.34 7.81 29.27
CA SER A 280 5.16 7.05 29.65
C SER A 280 5.06 5.74 28.87
N ARG A 281 4.68 4.67 29.59
CA ARG A 281 4.30 3.35 29.06
C ARG A 281 2.80 3.12 29.09
N ALA A 282 2.01 4.20 29.17
CA ALA A 282 0.56 4.09 29.11
C ALA A 282 0.15 3.34 27.83
N VAL A 283 -0.82 2.44 27.98
CA VAL A 283 -1.46 1.71 26.90
C VAL A 283 -2.78 2.40 26.54
N PRO A 284 -3.25 2.30 25.29
CA PRO A 284 -4.53 2.90 24.92
C PRO A 284 -5.68 2.17 25.61
N SER A 285 -6.66 2.93 26.11
CA SER A 285 -7.82 2.40 26.83
C SER A 285 -9.18 2.86 26.29
N VAL A 286 -9.17 3.81 25.37
CA VAL A 286 -10.37 4.39 24.73
C VAL A 286 -10.21 4.34 23.22
N ASP A 287 -11.31 4.30 22.49
CA ASP A 287 -11.29 4.26 21.03
C ASP A 287 -10.63 5.52 20.44
N PRO A 288 -9.97 5.40 19.28
CA PRO A 288 -9.44 6.57 18.58
C PRO A 288 -10.56 7.52 18.16
N VAL A 289 -10.25 8.82 18.21
CA VAL A 289 -11.16 9.89 17.78
C VAL A 289 -10.56 10.59 16.58
N LEU A 290 -11.23 10.47 15.43
CA LEU A 290 -10.89 11.17 14.19
C LEU A 290 -11.53 12.57 14.13
N VAL A 291 -10.96 13.48 13.34
CA VAL A 291 -11.38 14.90 13.30
C VAL A 291 -11.79 15.33 11.90
N GLY A 292 -11.13 14.82 10.86
CA GLY A 292 -11.39 15.21 9.48
C GLY A 292 -12.78 14.76 9.02
N PHE A 293 -12.98 13.45 8.99
CA PHE A 293 -14.20 12.75 8.64
C PHE A 293 -14.38 11.53 9.56
N PRO A 294 -14.78 11.73 10.82
CA PRO A 294 -15.03 10.60 11.71
C PRO A 294 -16.21 9.73 11.23
N PRO A 295 -16.17 8.40 11.45
CA PRO A 295 -17.32 7.54 11.22
C PRO A 295 -18.55 8.04 11.99
N PRO A 296 -19.73 8.13 11.34
CA PRO A 296 -20.96 8.53 12.02
C PRO A 296 -21.28 7.58 13.18
N GLY A 297 -21.40 8.13 14.39
CA GLY A 297 -21.64 7.33 15.61
C GLY A 297 -20.37 6.74 16.24
N GLY A 298 -19.18 7.05 15.71
CA GLY A 298 -17.91 6.50 16.17
C GLY A 298 -17.54 5.19 15.46
N PHE A 299 -16.39 4.63 15.84
CA PHE A 299 -15.97 3.33 15.32
C PHE A 299 -16.92 2.22 15.79
N THR A 300 -17.16 1.24 14.91
CA THR A 300 -18.07 0.13 15.18
C THR A 300 -17.32 -1.20 15.14
N HIS A 301 -17.65 -2.09 16.06
CA HIS A 301 -17.05 -3.43 16.17
C HIS A 301 -18.14 -4.49 16.13
N PRO A 302 -18.90 -4.61 15.01
CA PRO A 302 -20.13 -5.40 14.97
C PRO A 302 -19.90 -6.90 15.17
N ASP A 303 -18.67 -7.38 15.01
CA ASP A 303 -18.26 -8.77 15.21
C ASP A 303 -17.23 -8.95 16.34
N ALA A 304 -16.97 -7.88 17.13
CA ALA A 304 -16.01 -7.83 18.23
C ALA A 304 -14.65 -8.51 17.94
N GLY A 305 -14.20 -8.48 16.68
CA GLY A 305 -12.95 -9.11 16.27
C GLY A 305 -12.93 -10.62 16.51
N SER A 306 -14.02 -11.35 16.20
CA SER A 306 -14.04 -12.81 16.24
C SER A 306 -12.78 -13.34 15.55
N SER A 307 -11.83 -13.82 16.35
CA SER A 307 -10.52 -14.21 15.87
C SER A 307 -10.71 -15.32 14.84
N SER A 308 -10.22 -15.10 13.63
CA SER A 308 -9.97 -16.19 12.70
C SER A 308 -8.88 -17.05 13.34
N GLY A 309 -9.32 -18.04 14.11
CA GLY A 309 -8.44 -18.98 14.79
C GLY A 309 -7.43 -19.57 13.81
N THR A 310 -6.17 -19.45 14.19
CA THR A 310 -5.00 -20.19 13.71
C THR A 310 -5.33 -21.50 13.00
N GLY A 311 -5.31 -21.49 11.66
CA GLY A 311 -5.11 -22.69 10.85
C GLY A 311 -3.63 -23.02 10.82
N GLY A 312 -3.17 -23.79 11.82
CA GLY A 312 -1.78 -24.22 11.92
C GLY A 312 -1.32 -24.98 10.68
N GLY A 313 -0.17 -24.58 10.15
CA GLY A 313 0.56 -25.39 9.19
C GLY A 313 0.96 -26.74 9.81
N SER A 314 0.80 -27.80 9.04
CA SER A 314 1.57 -29.03 9.22
C SER A 314 2.23 -29.36 7.89
N GLY A 315 3.57 -29.33 7.92
CA GLY A 315 4.42 -29.77 6.84
C GLY A 315 4.49 -31.29 6.75
N ALA A 316 4.79 -31.72 5.52
CA ALA A 316 5.21 -33.02 5.02
C ALA A 316 5.68 -34.10 6.03
N SER A 317 5.25 -35.35 5.82
CA SER A 317 6.08 -36.45 5.26
C SER A 317 5.46 -37.84 5.44
N GLY A 318 5.63 -38.70 4.42
CA GLY A 318 6.03 -40.09 4.56
C GLY A 318 5.01 -41.18 4.95
N GLY A 319 4.59 -41.95 3.93
CA GLY A 319 4.69 -43.43 3.91
C GLY A 319 3.67 -44.29 4.69
N GLY A 320 3.03 -45.22 3.97
CA GLY A 320 2.49 -46.44 4.57
C GLY A 320 1.21 -46.98 3.92
N ALA A 321 1.34 -48.00 3.07
CA ALA A 321 0.25 -48.89 2.67
C ALA A 321 -0.26 -49.70 3.88
N PRO A 322 -1.50 -50.25 3.83
CA PRO A 322 -1.76 -51.58 3.24
C PRO A 322 -3.04 -51.54 2.35
N GLY A 323 -3.33 -52.44 1.41
CA GLY A 323 -3.10 -53.86 1.31
C GLY A 323 -4.45 -54.61 1.39
N GLY A 324 -5.00 -55.03 0.23
CA GLY A 324 -5.85 -56.23 0.13
C GLY A 324 -7.30 -56.11 -0.40
N GLY A 325 -7.59 -56.86 -1.49
CA GLY A 325 -8.90 -57.46 -1.81
C GLY A 325 -9.65 -56.84 -3.00
N ALA A 326 -9.45 -57.31 -4.24
CA ALA A 326 -10.27 -58.33 -4.96
C ALA A 326 -11.65 -57.79 -5.46
N ALA A 327 -12.15 -57.99 -6.68
CA ALA A 327 -11.87 -58.93 -7.76
C ALA A 327 -12.47 -58.43 -9.12
N ALA A 328 -11.95 -59.00 -10.23
CA ALA A 328 -12.58 -59.41 -11.52
C ALA A 328 -13.72 -58.57 -12.14
N SER A 329 -13.85 -58.32 -13.45
CA SER A 329 -13.51 -59.00 -14.72
C SER A 329 -13.87 -58.00 -15.85
N GLY A 330 -13.22 -57.87 -17.01
CA GLY A 330 -12.94 -58.89 -18.03
C GLY A 330 -12.94 -58.24 -19.44
N GLY A 331 -12.07 -58.76 -20.34
CA GLY A 331 -12.05 -58.57 -21.81
C GLY A 331 -11.56 -57.20 -22.30
N GLY A 332 -10.52 -57.05 -23.12
CA GLY A 332 -10.02 -57.88 -24.23
C GLY A 332 -10.05 -57.01 -25.51
N ALA A 333 -8.90 -56.46 -25.94
CA ALA A 333 -8.21 -56.75 -27.22
C ALA A 333 -9.03 -56.37 -28.49
N ASP A 334 -8.52 -55.77 -29.56
CA ASP A 334 -7.17 -55.43 -30.00
C ASP A 334 -7.27 -54.54 -31.26
N ALA A 335 -6.14 -53.91 -31.61
CA ALA A 335 -5.67 -53.64 -32.97
C ALA A 335 -6.28 -52.53 -33.87
N SER A 336 -5.42 -51.52 -34.08
CA SER A 336 -4.80 -51.17 -35.39
C SER A 336 -5.38 -50.05 -36.27
N GLY A 337 -4.44 -49.27 -36.82
CA GLY A 337 -4.61 -48.22 -37.83
C GLY A 337 -4.20 -46.86 -37.28
N GLY A 338 -2.98 -46.33 -37.46
CA GLY A 338 -2.24 -46.21 -38.71
C GLY A 338 -2.57 -44.85 -39.34
N GLY A 339 -1.71 -43.84 -39.12
CA GLY A 339 -1.94 -42.49 -39.64
C GLY A 339 -0.84 -41.50 -39.27
N THR A 340 0.14 -41.41 -40.16
CA THR A 340 1.34 -40.56 -40.19
C THR A 340 1.09 -39.05 -40.30
N ALA A 341 2.17 -38.30 -40.03
CA ALA A 341 2.51 -36.92 -40.41
C ALA A 341 2.31 -35.87 -39.29
N SER A 342 3.24 -34.96 -39.00
CA SER A 342 4.60 -34.71 -39.52
C SER A 342 5.25 -33.69 -38.58
N SER A 343 6.47 -33.97 -38.17
CA SER A 343 7.36 -33.06 -37.44
C SER A 343 8.18 -32.20 -38.41
N SER A 344 8.24 -30.89 -38.14
CA SER A 344 9.30 -29.97 -38.56
C SER A 344 9.37 -28.88 -37.48
N GLY A 345 10.47 -28.55 -36.82
CA GLY A 345 11.88 -28.70 -37.16
C GLY A 345 12.48 -27.32 -37.49
N GLY A 346 13.28 -26.76 -36.55
CA GLY A 346 14.13 -25.56 -36.73
C GLY A 346 13.69 -24.37 -35.85
N GLY A 347 14.45 -23.82 -34.90
CA GLY A 347 15.87 -23.92 -34.60
C GLY A 347 16.68 -22.77 -35.24
N GLN A 348 16.81 -21.63 -34.54
CA GLN A 348 17.82 -20.56 -34.58
C GLN A 348 17.22 -19.34 -33.84
N GLY A 349 17.82 -18.67 -32.87
CA GLY A 349 19.23 -18.36 -32.66
C GLY A 349 19.47 -16.90 -33.04
N GLY A 350 19.40 -15.97 -32.09
CA GLY A 350 19.67 -14.54 -32.34
C GLY A 350 19.42 -13.68 -31.10
N GLY A 351 20.48 -13.43 -30.33
CA GLY A 351 20.46 -12.48 -29.24
C GLY A 351 20.58 -11.04 -29.75
N THR A 352 19.90 -10.12 -29.07
CA THR A 352 20.29 -8.71 -28.99
C THR A 352 20.00 -8.22 -27.58
N THR A 353 21.08 -7.92 -26.89
CA THR A 353 21.16 -7.12 -25.67
C THR A 353 20.64 -5.72 -25.95
N ASP A 354 19.71 -5.21 -25.15
CA ASP A 354 19.58 -3.76 -24.93
C ASP A 354 19.07 -3.51 -23.51
N ALA A 355 19.96 -2.96 -22.69
CA ALA A 355 19.71 -2.48 -21.35
C ALA A 355 19.32 -0.99 -21.40
N PRO A 356 18.35 -0.53 -20.60
CA PRO A 356 18.26 0.88 -20.26
C PRO A 356 19.01 1.13 -18.93
N SER A 357 20.23 1.67 -19.09
CA SER A 357 20.83 2.74 -18.30
C SER A 357 20.26 3.02 -16.90
N GLY A 358 21.06 2.69 -15.88
CA GLY A 358 20.85 3.10 -14.50
C GLY A 358 20.99 4.61 -14.29
N CYS A 359 20.16 5.15 -13.41
CA CYS A 359 20.30 6.51 -12.88
C CYS A 359 21.45 6.54 -11.87
N GLY A 360 22.59 7.06 -12.30
CA GLY A 360 23.73 7.34 -11.45
C GLY A 360 23.50 8.57 -10.57
N CYS A 361 23.78 8.41 -9.28
CA CYS A 361 23.97 9.49 -8.34
C CYS A 361 25.14 10.39 -8.79
N GLN A 362 24.90 11.69 -8.97
CA GLN A 362 25.96 12.69 -9.04
C GLN A 362 25.96 13.52 -7.76
N SER A 363 26.97 13.24 -6.93
CA SER A 363 27.50 14.10 -5.88
C SER A 363 27.99 15.42 -6.47
N GLY A 364 27.48 16.55 -5.95
CA GLY A 364 27.93 17.88 -6.31
C GLY A 364 29.36 18.18 -5.80
N PRO A 365 30.16 19.01 -6.51
CA PRO A 365 31.51 19.31 -6.07
C PRO A 365 31.53 20.50 -5.09
N VAL A 366 32.39 20.34 -4.09
CA VAL A 366 32.82 21.36 -3.12
C VAL A 366 33.70 22.39 -3.85
N ALA A 367 33.39 23.67 -3.67
CA ALA A 367 34.23 24.77 -4.15
C ALA A 367 35.44 24.96 -3.21
N GLY A 368 36.64 25.08 -3.79
CA GLY A 368 37.88 25.36 -3.06
C GLY A 368 39.07 25.64 -3.97
N LEU A 369 39.37 26.93 -4.12
CA LEU A 369 40.58 27.61 -4.63
C LEU A 369 41.90 26.81 -4.62
N PHE A 370 42.70 26.89 -5.70
CA PHE A 370 44.02 27.57 -5.75
C PHE A 370 44.73 27.44 -7.13
N ALA A 371 45.00 28.61 -7.71
CA ALA A 371 46.17 29.07 -8.49
C ALA A 371 47.00 28.13 -9.42
N ALA A 372 46.97 28.51 -10.72
CA ALA A 372 48.10 29.02 -11.52
C ALA A 372 49.19 28.10 -12.13
N LEU A 373 49.36 28.35 -13.44
CA LEU A 373 50.56 28.33 -14.29
C LEU A 373 51.12 27.00 -14.86
N ALA A 374 51.10 26.96 -16.20
CA ALA A 374 52.27 26.93 -17.11
C ALA A 374 52.43 25.75 -18.10
N LEU A 375 52.71 26.18 -19.36
CA LEU A 375 53.45 25.56 -20.45
C LEU A 375 52.81 24.54 -21.43
N LEU A 376 52.57 25.07 -22.65
CA LEU A 376 53.16 24.66 -23.94
C LEU A 376 53.25 23.16 -24.32
N ALA A 377 52.60 22.78 -25.44
CA ALA A 377 53.28 22.54 -26.74
C ALA A 377 52.37 21.89 -27.82
N ARG A 378 52.08 22.68 -28.87
CA ARG A 378 52.26 22.38 -30.32
C ARG A 378 52.35 20.90 -30.80
N ARG A 379 51.44 20.50 -31.71
CA ARG A 379 51.66 20.17 -33.15
C ARG A 379 50.50 19.31 -33.70
N ARG A 380 49.72 19.83 -34.67
CA ARG A 380 49.78 19.59 -36.14
C ARG A 380 49.37 18.19 -36.60
N ARG A 381 48.31 18.13 -37.42
CA ARG A 381 48.23 17.65 -38.83
C ARG A 381 46.76 17.85 -39.26
N SER A 382 46.51 18.89 -40.06
CA SER A 382 46.30 18.90 -41.53
C SER A 382 44.89 18.51 -41.91
#